data_AF-A0A3B6E9W4-F1
#
_entry.id   AF-A0A3B6E9W4-F1
#
_cell.length_a   1.000
_cell.length_b   1.000
_cell.length_c   1.000
_cell.angle_alpha   90.00
_cell.angle_beta   90.00
_cell.angle_gamma   90.00
#
_symmetry.space_group_name_H-M   'P 1'
#
loop_
_entity.id
_entity.type
_entity.pdbx_description
1 polymer ?
#
loop_
_entity_poly.entity_id
_entity_poly.type
_entity_poly.pdbx_seq_one_letter_code
_entity_poly.pdbx_strand_id
1 'polypeptide(L)'
;MGMKRCIVPSILLMLALQAALLVAGDVGDILLPSQGQVADEAAMAAKKRPWKCCDQAVCTRSEPPICRCMDQVFECPSTCKSCGPSMADPSRLVCQDQYVGLPGPICRPWECCDSPTCTKSNPPTCRCGDEVDECAPTCKTCLPARSHPSRRVCIDSYFGAFPPACTPSEAVPPV
;
A
#
# COMPACT_ATOMS: atom_id res chain seq x y z
N MET A 1 -24.52 31.70 -73.46
CA MET A 1 -23.29 32.47 -73.79
C MET A 1 -22.21 32.04 -72.82
N GLY A 2 -21.03 31.54 -73.14
CA GLY A 2 -20.29 31.27 -74.37
C GLY A 2 -18.89 30.85 -73.90
N MET A 3 -18.44 29.65 -74.25
CA MET A 3 -17.14 29.11 -73.86
C MET A 3 -16.00 29.81 -74.60
N LYS A 4 -14.85 30.04 -73.95
CA LYS A 4 -13.57 30.25 -74.63
C LYS A 4 -12.45 29.49 -73.90
N ARG A 5 -11.81 28.61 -74.67
CA ARG A 5 -10.65 27.76 -74.35
C ARG A 5 -9.34 28.47 -74.75
N CYS A 6 -8.24 28.22 -74.03
CA CYS A 6 -6.84 28.25 -74.51
C CYS A 6 -6.02 27.25 -73.62
N ILE A 7 -5.59 26.06 -74.10
CA ILE A 7 -4.27 25.70 -74.72
C ILE A 7 -3.11 25.75 -73.66
N VAL A 8 -2.64 24.66 -72.98
CA VAL A 8 -1.80 23.46 -73.36
C VAL A 8 -0.29 23.82 -73.51
N PRO A 9 0.75 22.98 -73.19
CA PRO A 9 1.09 22.07 -72.07
C PRO A 9 2.62 22.11 -71.67
N SER A 10 3.12 21.13 -70.91
CA SER A 10 4.49 20.55 -70.96
C SER A 10 5.74 21.42 -70.76
N ILE A 11 6.37 21.35 -69.57
CA ILE A 11 7.85 21.35 -69.42
C ILE A 11 8.25 20.36 -68.31
N LEU A 12 8.91 19.26 -68.73
CA LEU A 12 9.81 18.34 -68.00
C LEU A 12 9.34 17.82 -66.61
N LEU A 13 8.90 16.56 -66.43
CA LEU A 13 9.66 15.31 -66.60
C LEU A 13 11.15 15.41 -66.19
N MET A 14 11.41 15.35 -64.88
CA MET A 14 12.69 14.85 -64.35
C MET A 14 12.43 13.53 -63.63
N LEU A 15 12.94 12.48 -64.28
CA LEU A 15 12.99 11.09 -63.82
C LEU A 15 14.01 10.89 -62.69
N ALA A 16 13.80 9.76 -62.00
CA ALA A 16 14.75 8.91 -61.28
C ALA A 16 14.90 9.22 -59.77
N LEU A 17 14.26 8.47 -58.87
CA LEU A 17 14.46 7.06 -58.49
C LEU A 17 15.68 6.85 -57.59
N GLN A 18 15.42 6.65 -56.29
CA GLN A 18 16.12 5.81 -55.31
C GLN A 18 15.54 6.13 -53.92
N ALA A 19 15.20 5.21 -53.02
CA ALA A 19 15.23 3.76 -53.02
C ALA A 19 14.25 3.29 -51.91
N ALA A 20 13.65 2.13 -52.11
CA ALA A 20 12.81 1.48 -51.14
C ALA A 20 13.62 1.06 -49.89
N LEU A 21 13.08 1.35 -48.72
CA LEU A 21 13.21 0.51 -47.54
C LEU A 21 11.83 0.36 -46.93
N LEU A 22 11.35 -0.89 -47.03
CA LEU A 22 10.12 -1.41 -46.45
C LEU A 22 10.25 -1.43 -44.92
N VAL A 23 9.14 -1.22 -44.21
CA VAL A 23 8.48 -2.23 -43.36
C VAL A 23 7.37 -1.55 -42.53
N ALA A 24 6.17 -2.14 -42.62
CA ALA A 24 5.07 -2.29 -41.65
C ALA A 24 4.85 -1.19 -40.60
N GLY A 25 3.64 -0.71 -40.35
CA GLY A 25 2.34 -1.36 -40.35
C GLY A 25 1.50 -0.66 -39.28
N ASP A 26 0.20 -0.59 -39.50
CA ASP A 26 -0.88 -0.23 -38.56
C ASP A 26 -0.60 0.86 -37.50
N VAL A 27 -1.29 2.00 -37.64
CA VAL A 27 -1.51 2.93 -36.53
C VAL A 27 -2.46 2.25 -35.56
N GLY A 28 -1.89 1.36 -34.73
CA GLY A 28 -2.57 0.85 -33.55
C GLY A 28 -2.80 2.01 -32.61
N ASP A 29 -4.07 2.33 -32.38
CA ASP A 29 -4.54 3.07 -31.22
C ASP A 29 -3.88 2.45 -29.97
N ILE A 30 -2.85 3.12 -29.44
CA ILE A 30 -2.29 2.82 -28.13
C ILE A 30 -3.31 3.34 -27.12
N LEU A 31 -4.32 2.51 -26.83
CA LEU A 31 -5.09 2.64 -25.61
C LEU A 31 -4.15 2.36 -24.44
N LEU A 32 -3.57 3.42 -23.87
CA LEU A 32 -3.03 3.34 -22.51
C LEU A 32 -4.21 3.05 -21.56
N PRO A 33 -4.21 1.95 -20.79
CA PRO A 33 -5.14 1.82 -19.67
C PRO A 33 -4.68 2.79 -18.58
N SER A 34 -5.23 4.00 -18.62
CA SER A 34 -5.32 4.87 -17.46
C SER A 34 -6.42 4.29 -16.55
N GLN A 35 -6.12 4.23 -15.25
CA GLN A 35 -7.00 3.92 -14.13
C GLN A 35 -7.14 2.45 -13.74
N GLY A 36 -6.42 2.13 -12.66
CA GLY A 36 -7.06 1.54 -11.49
C GLY A 36 -7.28 0.04 -11.56
N GLN A 37 -6.20 -0.70 -11.34
CA GLN A 37 -6.24 -2.05 -10.79
C GLN A 37 -7.06 -2.06 -9.48
N VAL A 38 -8.38 -2.25 -9.58
CA VAL A 38 -9.24 -2.61 -8.44
C VAL A 38 -10.18 -3.76 -8.80
N ALA A 39 -10.16 -4.26 -10.05
CA ALA A 39 -11.08 -5.30 -10.51
C ALA A 39 -10.52 -6.73 -10.37
N ASP A 40 -9.19 -6.93 -10.39
CA ASP A 40 -8.60 -8.28 -10.40
C ASP A 40 -8.23 -8.86 -9.02
N GLU A 41 -8.38 -8.10 -7.93
CA GLU A 41 -8.32 -8.66 -6.55
C GLU A 41 -9.62 -9.41 -6.17
N ALA A 42 -10.69 -9.26 -6.95
CA ALA A 42 -12.01 -9.80 -6.57
C ALA A 42 -12.16 -11.31 -6.83
N ALA A 43 -11.37 -11.90 -7.73
CA ALA A 43 -11.59 -13.29 -8.17
C ALA A 43 -10.88 -14.35 -7.31
N MET A 44 -9.77 -14.02 -6.64
CA MET A 44 -9.08 -14.92 -5.69
C MET A 44 -9.48 -14.66 -4.23
N ALA A 45 -10.13 -13.53 -3.94
CA ALA A 45 -10.59 -13.12 -2.61
C ALA A 45 -11.97 -13.69 -2.20
N ALA A 46 -12.31 -14.91 -2.64
CA ALA A 46 -13.58 -15.54 -2.26
C ALA A 46 -13.69 -15.83 -0.74
N LYS A 47 -12.57 -15.81 -0.02
CA LYS A 47 -12.52 -16.00 1.44
C LYS A 47 -12.37 -14.66 2.13
N LYS A 48 -13.35 -14.30 2.98
CA LYS A 48 -13.23 -13.10 3.83
C LYS A 48 -12.01 -13.21 4.75
N ARG A 49 -11.35 -12.08 4.95
CA ARG A 49 -10.18 -11.97 5.85
C ARG A 49 -10.55 -12.37 7.29
N PRO A 50 -9.68 -13.09 8.02
CA PRO A 50 -9.99 -13.53 9.39
C PRO A 50 -9.95 -12.41 10.44
N TRP A 51 -9.47 -11.23 10.09
CA TRP A 51 -9.34 -10.05 10.95
C TRP A 51 -9.77 -8.78 10.20
N LYS A 52 -10.15 -7.74 10.96
CA LYS A 52 -10.54 -6.43 10.40
C LYS A 52 -9.33 -5.57 10.07
N CYS A 53 -8.38 -5.50 11.00
CA CYS A 53 -7.09 -4.82 10.91
C CYS A 53 -6.00 -5.74 11.48
N CYS A 54 -4.73 -5.46 11.21
CA CYS A 54 -3.61 -6.21 11.79
C CYS A 54 -2.37 -5.32 11.97
N ASP A 55 -1.84 -5.23 13.19
CA ASP A 55 -0.64 -4.46 13.49
C ASP A 55 0.66 -5.19 13.13
N GLN A 56 0.68 -6.51 13.33
CA GLN A 56 1.83 -7.39 13.16
C GLN A 56 1.57 -8.41 12.05
N ALA A 57 1.30 -7.93 10.84
CA ALA A 57 1.09 -8.79 9.68
C ALA A 57 2.42 -9.35 9.16
N VAL A 58 2.50 -10.67 9.01
CA VAL A 58 3.63 -11.36 8.38
C VAL A 58 3.15 -11.95 7.06
N CYS A 59 3.70 -11.46 5.95
CA CYS A 59 3.27 -11.83 4.61
C CYS A 59 4.43 -12.35 3.75
N THR A 60 4.13 -13.28 2.84
CA THR A 60 5.05 -13.64 1.76
C THR A 60 5.20 -12.50 0.75
N ARG A 61 6.35 -12.44 0.07
CA ARG A 61 6.60 -11.51 -1.05
C ARG A 61 6.07 -12.04 -2.39
N SER A 62 4.87 -12.62 -2.39
CA SER A 62 4.19 -13.18 -3.57
C SER A 62 3.01 -12.31 -3.99
N GLU A 63 2.51 -12.51 -5.20
CA GLU A 63 1.30 -11.86 -5.72
C GLU A 63 0.23 -12.92 -6.07
N PRO A 64 -0.89 -13.02 -5.32
CA PRO A 64 -1.18 -12.29 -4.08
C PRO A 64 -0.32 -12.76 -2.89
N PRO A 65 -0.14 -11.91 -1.85
CA PRO A 65 0.61 -12.29 -0.66
C PRO A 65 -0.16 -13.29 0.18
N ILE A 66 0.58 -14.11 0.92
CA ILE A 66 0.03 -15.04 1.89
C ILE A 66 0.38 -14.48 3.27
N CYS A 67 -0.63 -14.04 4.01
CA CYS A 67 -0.49 -13.30 5.26
C CYS A 67 -1.02 -14.07 6.47
N ARG A 68 -0.37 -13.85 7.62
CA ARG A 68 -0.84 -14.24 8.95
C ARG A 68 -0.80 -13.01 9.85
N CYS A 69 -1.79 -12.87 10.72
CA CYS A 69 -1.79 -11.78 11.70
C CYS A 69 -1.26 -12.29 13.04
N MET A 70 -0.18 -11.67 13.53
CA MET A 70 0.48 -12.06 14.78
C MET A 70 0.02 -11.24 15.98
N ASP A 71 -1.03 -10.44 15.82
CA ASP A 71 -1.62 -9.66 16.90
C ASP A 71 -2.10 -10.58 18.02
N GLN A 72 -1.72 -10.23 19.25
CA GLN A 72 -2.23 -10.92 20.42
C GLN A 72 -3.73 -10.65 20.56
N VAL A 73 -4.51 -11.73 20.65
CA VAL A 73 -5.93 -11.67 20.94
C VAL A 73 -6.19 -12.20 22.36
N PHE A 74 -7.16 -11.60 23.05
CA PHE A 74 -7.56 -12.06 24.39
C PHE A 74 -8.72 -13.06 24.32
N GLU A 75 -9.50 -12.98 23.24
CA GLU A 75 -10.57 -13.90 22.90
C GLU A 75 -10.47 -14.20 21.40
N CYS A 76 -10.86 -15.40 20.99
CA CYS A 76 -10.78 -15.77 19.58
C CYS A 76 -11.87 -15.02 18.78
N PRO A 77 -11.50 -14.16 17.81
CA PRO A 77 -12.49 -13.44 17.02
C PRO A 77 -13.36 -14.42 16.21
N SER A 78 -14.65 -14.14 16.07
CA SER A 78 -15.58 -15.00 15.31
C SER A 78 -15.22 -15.13 13.82
N THR A 79 -14.42 -14.20 13.28
CA THR A 79 -13.88 -14.24 11.93
C THR A 79 -12.65 -15.13 11.79
N CYS A 80 -12.00 -15.50 12.90
CA CYS A 80 -10.89 -16.44 12.95
C CYS A 80 -11.40 -17.86 13.19
N LYS A 81 -10.97 -18.82 12.39
CA LYS A 81 -11.40 -20.22 12.52
C LYS A 81 -10.68 -20.94 13.66
N SER A 82 -9.40 -20.65 13.86
CA SER A 82 -8.60 -21.27 14.91
C SER A 82 -7.68 -20.26 15.58
N CYS A 83 -7.75 -20.17 16.90
CA CYS A 83 -6.76 -19.45 17.71
C CYS A 83 -5.85 -20.45 18.43
N GLY A 84 -4.62 -20.04 18.69
CA GLY A 84 -3.66 -20.87 19.39
C GLY A 84 -2.44 -20.06 19.84
N PRO A 85 -1.54 -20.68 20.62
CA PRO A 85 -0.33 -20.02 21.09
C PRO A 85 0.53 -19.49 19.94
N SER A 86 1.14 -18.32 20.12
CA SER A 86 2.17 -17.82 19.21
C SER A 86 3.43 -18.69 19.30
N MET A 87 4.09 -18.91 18.16
CA MET A 87 5.37 -19.62 18.11
C MET A 87 6.48 -18.89 18.88
N ALA A 88 6.41 -17.55 18.94
CA ALA A 88 7.41 -16.73 19.62
C ALA A 88 7.19 -16.64 21.14
N ASP A 89 5.94 -16.79 21.59
CA ASP A 89 5.56 -16.69 22.99
C ASP A 89 4.28 -17.53 23.24
N PRO A 90 4.41 -18.71 23.88
CA PRO A 90 3.28 -19.59 24.13
C PRO A 90 2.20 -18.99 25.04
N SER A 91 2.52 -17.93 25.80
CA SER A 91 1.54 -17.23 26.63
C SER A 91 0.61 -16.30 25.83
N ARG A 92 0.97 -16.01 24.58
CA ARG A 92 0.17 -15.16 23.68
C ARG A 92 -0.73 -16.00 22.80
N LEU A 93 -2.02 -15.76 22.88
CA LEU A 93 -3.00 -16.31 21.94
C LEU A 93 -3.03 -15.44 20.68
N VAL A 94 -2.97 -16.05 19.50
CA VAL A 94 -3.05 -15.38 18.18
C VAL A 94 -4.04 -16.11 17.27
N CYS A 95 -4.55 -15.42 16.25
CA CYS A 95 -5.30 -16.07 15.19
C CYS A 95 -4.32 -16.88 14.30
N GLN A 96 -4.56 -18.18 14.13
CA GLN A 96 -3.67 -19.06 13.39
C GLN A 96 -3.97 -19.10 11.89
N ASP A 97 -5.13 -18.58 11.49
CA ASP A 97 -5.60 -18.57 10.11
C ASP A 97 -4.62 -17.86 9.18
N GLN A 98 -4.42 -18.48 8.02
CA GLN A 98 -3.70 -17.89 6.91
C GLN A 98 -4.70 -17.28 5.92
N TYR A 99 -4.36 -16.10 5.41
CA TYR A 99 -5.13 -15.36 4.43
C TYR A 99 -4.32 -15.18 3.14
N VAL A 100 -4.96 -15.30 1.99
CA VAL A 100 -4.36 -15.02 0.68
C VAL A 100 -4.95 -13.69 0.22
N GLY A 101 -4.10 -12.69 0.05
CA GLY A 101 -4.45 -11.30 -0.20
C GLY A 101 -3.83 -10.34 0.82
N LEU A 102 -4.05 -9.04 0.62
CA LEU A 102 -3.48 -7.99 1.47
C LEU A 102 -3.99 -8.06 2.92
N PRO A 103 -3.11 -7.83 3.92
CA PRO A 103 -3.46 -8.01 5.33
C PRO A 103 -4.49 -7.00 5.85
N GLY A 104 -4.77 -5.94 5.11
CA GLY A 104 -5.65 -4.85 5.52
C GLY A 104 -4.90 -3.75 6.27
N PRO A 105 -5.65 -2.78 6.83
CA PRO A 105 -5.05 -1.67 7.57
C PRO A 105 -4.48 -2.12 8.92
N ILE A 106 -3.60 -1.30 9.49
CA ILE A 106 -3.18 -1.43 10.89
C ILE A 106 -4.32 -1.09 11.86
N CYS A 107 -4.20 -1.54 13.10
CA CYS A 107 -5.17 -1.25 14.16
C CYS A 107 -4.76 -0.03 15.00
N ARG A 108 -3.45 0.10 15.28
CA ARG A 108 -2.88 1.18 16.08
C ARG A 108 -3.05 2.56 15.41
N PRO A 109 -3.07 3.65 16.20
CA PRO A 109 -3.34 5.00 15.69
C PRO A 109 -2.14 5.70 15.03
N TRP A 110 -1.02 5.00 14.84
CA TRP A 110 0.21 5.52 14.23
C TRP A 110 0.94 4.43 13.46
N GLU A 111 1.40 4.69 12.24
CA GLU A 111 2.15 3.71 11.43
C GLU A 111 3.45 3.27 12.13
N CYS A 112 4.16 4.23 12.71
CA CYS A 112 5.38 4.06 13.50
C CYS A 112 5.42 5.13 14.60
N CYS A 113 6.36 5.01 15.54
CA CYS A 113 6.56 6.02 16.58
C CYS A 113 8.03 6.05 17.06
N ASP A 114 8.68 7.20 16.97
CA ASP A 114 10.05 7.41 17.49
C ASP A 114 10.05 7.84 18.97
N SER A 115 8.98 8.49 19.45
CA SER A 115 8.83 8.94 20.84
C SER A 115 7.67 8.24 21.60
N PRO A 116 7.68 6.89 21.74
CA PRO A 116 6.61 6.18 22.44
C PRO A 116 6.75 6.30 23.96
N THR A 117 5.62 6.54 24.65
CA THR A 117 5.51 6.41 26.11
C THR A 117 4.56 5.26 26.43
N CYS A 118 5.08 4.18 27.00
CA CYS A 118 4.35 2.93 27.21
C CYS A 118 4.35 2.48 28.67
N THR A 119 3.30 1.75 29.07
CA THR A 119 3.27 1.00 30.33
C THR A 119 4.24 -0.20 30.29
N LYS A 120 4.55 -0.78 31.45
CA LYS A 120 5.41 -1.97 31.58
C LYS A 120 4.69 -3.31 31.34
N SER A 121 3.41 -3.27 30.98
CA SER A 121 2.62 -4.49 30.70
C SER A 121 2.98 -5.10 29.35
N ASN A 122 2.58 -6.35 29.14
CA ASN A 122 2.78 -7.06 27.88
C ASN A 122 1.44 -7.70 27.43
N PRO A 123 0.69 -7.10 26.49
CA PRO A 123 1.04 -5.90 25.71
C PRO A 123 0.97 -4.60 26.54
N PRO A 124 1.71 -3.55 26.14
CA PRO A 124 1.63 -2.23 26.76
C PRO A 124 0.39 -1.44 26.33
N THR A 125 0.05 -0.42 27.12
CA THR A 125 -0.70 0.75 26.65
C THR A 125 0.30 1.85 26.32
N CYS A 126 0.32 2.30 25.07
CA CYS A 126 1.26 3.30 24.57
C CYS A 126 0.54 4.58 24.10
N ARG A 127 1.27 5.69 24.18
CA ARG A 127 0.99 6.95 23.47
C ARG A 127 2.20 7.31 22.62
N CYS A 128 1.99 8.02 21.52
CA CYS A 128 3.07 8.51 20.68
C CYS A 128 3.20 10.03 20.80
N GLY A 129 4.42 10.51 21.06
CA GLY A 129 4.73 11.94 21.18
C GLY A 129 5.15 12.60 19.86
N ASP A 130 5.15 11.87 18.74
CA ASP A 130 5.67 12.36 17.48
C ASP A 130 4.84 13.53 16.93
N GLU A 131 5.54 14.56 16.46
CA GLU A 131 4.96 15.69 15.74
C GLU A 131 5.03 15.45 14.23
N VAL A 132 3.92 15.01 13.64
CA VAL A 132 3.81 14.60 12.23
C VAL A 132 3.12 15.66 11.38
N ASP A 133 3.30 15.64 10.06
CA ASP A 133 2.58 16.56 9.17
C ASP A 133 1.06 16.22 9.13
N GLU A 134 0.74 14.93 9.11
CA GLU A 134 -0.63 14.40 9.15
C GLU A 134 -0.70 13.15 10.03
N CYS A 135 -1.76 13.01 10.83
CA CYS A 135 -1.97 11.81 11.64
C CYS A 135 -2.44 10.63 10.77
N ALA A 136 -2.13 9.40 11.19
CA ALA A 136 -2.65 8.21 10.53
C ALA A 136 -4.20 8.18 10.55
N PRO A 137 -4.85 7.57 9.56
CA PRO A 137 -6.32 7.51 9.48
C PRO A 137 -6.98 6.75 10.64
N THR A 138 -6.20 5.94 11.35
CA THR A 138 -6.61 5.20 12.55
C THR A 138 -6.55 6.03 13.82
N CYS A 139 -5.93 7.22 13.81
CA CYS A 139 -5.94 8.15 14.93
C CYS A 139 -7.30 8.82 15.06
N LYS A 140 -7.93 8.71 16.24
CA LYS A 140 -9.24 9.32 16.53
C LYS A 140 -9.11 10.80 16.86
N THR A 141 -8.06 11.18 17.60
CA THR A 141 -7.89 12.56 18.07
C THR A 141 -6.54 13.14 17.64
N CYS A 142 -6.58 13.92 16.56
CA CYS A 142 -5.42 14.57 15.96
C CYS A 142 -5.44 16.08 16.21
N LEU A 143 -4.50 16.60 17.00
CA LEU A 143 -4.45 18.01 17.40
C LEU A 143 -3.20 18.72 16.87
N PRO A 144 -3.22 20.04 16.66
CA PRO A 144 -2.01 20.81 16.38
C PRO A 144 -0.96 20.65 17.49
N ALA A 145 0.31 20.53 17.12
CA ALA A 145 1.39 20.50 18.10
C ALA A 145 1.59 21.88 18.73
N ARG A 146 1.99 21.92 20.00
CA ARG A 146 2.23 23.18 20.72
C ARG A 146 3.50 23.88 20.25
N SER A 147 4.55 23.10 20.00
CA SER A 147 5.88 23.60 19.61
C SER A 147 5.91 24.01 18.14
N HIS A 148 5.22 23.24 17.28
CA HIS A 148 5.15 23.47 15.85
C HIS A 148 3.68 23.49 15.37
N PRO A 149 3.03 24.67 15.27
CA PRO A 149 1.60 24.76 14.93
C PRO A 149 1.22 24.18 13.56
N SER A 150 2.18 24.01 12.65
CA SER A 150 2.00 23.34 11.35
C SER A 150 1.99 21.81 11.46
N ARG A 151 2.43 21.25 12.58
CA ARG A 151 2.48 19.82 12.87
C ARG A 151 1.27 19.38 13.68
N ARG A 152 1.07 18.06 13.72
CA ARG A 152 -0.01 17.38 14.41
C ARG A 152 0.55 16.34 15.37
N VAL A 153 -0.19 16.08 16.44
CA VAL A 153 0.09 15.02 17.41
C VAL A 153 -1.17 14.19 17.58
N CYS A 154 -1.03 12.87 17.47
CA CYS A 154 -2.09 11.94 17.83
C CYS A 154 -2.08 11.70 19.35
N ILE A 155 -3.15 12.05 20.05
CA ILE A 155 -3.20 11.93 21.52
C ILE A 155 -3.86 10.63 22.02
N ASP A 156 -4.14 9.71 21.11
CA ASP A 156 -4.77 8.44 21.42
C ASP A 156 -3.85 7.56 22.27
N SER A 157 -4.43 6.92 23.30
CA SER A 157 -3.83 5.78 23.97
C SER A 157 -4.22 4.50 23.25
N TYR A 158 -3.26 3.61 23.00
CA TYR A 158 -3.49 2.33 22.33
C TYR A 158 -2.95 1.17 23.16
N PHE A 159 -3.76 0.13 23.36
CA PHE A 159 -3.35 -1.11 24.01
C PHE A 159 -3.07 -2.17 22.96
N GLY A 160 -1.82 -2.61 22.85
CA GLY A 160 -1.39 -3.52 21.79
C GLY A 160 0.13 -3.64 21.73
N ALA A 161 0.65 -4.16 20.62
CA ALA A 161 2.09 -4.30 20.43
C ALA A 161 2.81 -2.94 20.50
N PHE A 162 4.09 -2.97 20.85
CA PHE A 162 4.94 -1.79 20.75
C PHE A 162 4.98 -1.30 19.29
N PRO A 163 4.86 0.02 19.04
CA PRO A 163 5.02 0.55 17.69
C PRO A 163 6.41 0.24 17.13
N PRO A 164 6.53 0.03 15.81
CA PRO A 164 7.83 0.09 15.16
C PRO A 164 8.37 1.52 15.23
N ALA A 165 9.69 1.68 15.34
CA ALA A 165 10.33 2.97 15.16
C ALA A 165 10.15 3.46 13.72
N CYS A 166 10.01 4.77 13.53
CA CYS A 166 9.97 5.38 12.22
C CYS A 166 11.37 5.45 11.61
N THR A 167 12.35 5.84 12.44
CA THR A 167 13.75 5.94 12.03
C THR A 167 14.46 4.62 12.32
N PRO A 168 15.09 3.97 11.32
CA PRO A 168 15.92 2.79 11.57
C PRO A 168 17.06 3.13 12.52
N SER A 169 17.32 2.31 13.53
CA SER A 169 18.54 2.43 14.33
C SER A 169 19.74 2.22 13.41
N GLU A 170 20.70 3.16 13.39
CA GLU A 170 21.97 2.96 12.69
C GLU A 170 22.57 1.63 13.16
N ALA A 171 22.73 0.68 12.24
CA ALA A 171 23.40 -0.57 12.53
C ALA A 171 24.85 -0.23 12.90
N VAL A 172 25.20 -0.37 14.19
CA VAL A 172 26.61 -0.33 14.60
C VAL A 172 27.29 -1.49 13.87
N PRO A 173 28.24 -1.23 12.94
CA PRO A 173 28.93 -2.32 12.25
C PRO A 173 29.67 -3.16 13.30
N PRO A 174 29.70 -4.50 13.16
CA PRO A 174 30.49 -5.33 14.05
C PRO A 174 31.96 -4.87 13.96
N VAL A 175 32.56 -4.62 15.13
CA VAL A 175 33.99 -4.28 15.30
C VAL A 175 34.87 -5.46 14.92
#